data_AF-A0A537Y5Q7-F1
#
_entry.id   AF-A0A537Y5Q7-F1
#
_cell.length_a   1.000
_cell.length_b   1.000
_cell.length_c   1.000
_cell.angle_alpha   90.00
_cell.angle_beta   90.00
_cell.angle_gamma   90.00
#
_symmetry.space_group_name_H-M   'P 1'
#
loop_
_entity.id
_entity.type
_entity.pdbx_description
1 polymer ?
#
loop_
_entity_poly.entity_id
_entity_poly.type
_entity_poly.pdbx_seq_one_letter_code
_entity_poly.pdbx_strand_id
1 'polypeptide(L)'
;MPRAASSEVPAHVAIVMDGNGRWATQRGLPRTDGHRAGEEAVGRAVHAAVELGIKFLTLYAFSTENWRRPKSEVRFLLNDTERFVENRRAEFHAMGVRMSWIGRRDW
;
A
#
# COMPACT_ATOMS: atom_id res chain seq x y z
N MET A 1 14.60 -3.31 -21.72
CA MET A 1 15.18 -3.72 -20.42
C MET A 1 15.28 -5.24 -20.44
N PRO A 2 16.44 -5.85 -20.18
CA PRO A 2 16.54 -7.31 -20.09
C PRO A 2 15.65 -7.80 -18.95
N ARG A 3 14.84 -8.83 -19.22
CA ARG A 3 13.95 -9.45 -18.24
C ARG A 3 14.82 -10.27 -17.28
N ALA A 4 14.71 -10.02 -15.97
CA ALA A 4 15.44 -10.76 -14.95
C ALA A 4 15.25 -12.27 -15.14
N ALA A 5 16.29 -13.07 -14.89
CA ALA A 5 16.14 -14.51 -14.93
C ALA A 5 15.13 -14.94 -13.87
N SER A 6 14.33 -15.98 -14.13
CA SER A 6 13.26 -16.39 -13.19
C SER A 6 13.76 -16.71 -11.76
N SER A 7 15.03 -17.08 -11.61
CA SER A 7 15.71 -17.33 -10.33
C SER A 7 16.07 -16.06 -9.54
N GLU A 8 15.99 -14.88 -10.17
CA GLU A 8 16.32 -13.59 -9.55
C GLU A 8 15.08 -12.83 -9.07
N VAL A 9 13.88 -13.24 -9.49
CA VAL A 9 12.63 -12.60 -9.07
C VAL A 9 12.21 -13.19 -7.71
N PRO A 10 12.07 -12.36 -6.65
CA PRO A 10 11.62 -12.84 -5.37
C PRO A 10 10.17 -13.35 -5.45
N ALA A 11 9.91 -14.50 -4.84
CA ALA A 11 8.54 -15.01 -4.73
C ALA A 11 7.64 -14.09 -3.90
N HIS A 12 8.21 -13.41 -2.90
CA HIS A 12 7.48 -12.55 -1.96
C HIS A 12 8.26 -11.27 -1.66
N VAL A 13 7.60 -10.12 -1.79
CA VAL A 13 8.08 -8.82 -1.34
C VAL A 13 7.12 -8.24 -0.28
N ALA A 14 7.68 -7.69 0.79
CA ALA A 14 6.92 -6.92 1.79
C ALA A 14 7.39 -5.46 1.79
N ILE A 15 6.45 -4.52 1.82
CA ILE A 15 6.72 -3.07 1.77
C ILE A 15 6.15 -2.40 3.01
N VAL A 16 7.00 -1.67 3.73
CA VAL A 16 6.59 -0.70 4.74
C VAL A 16 6.39 0.65 4.07
N MET A 17 5.15 1.13 4.02
CA MET A 17 4.75 2.33 3.27
C MET A 17 4.98 3.61 4.10
N ASP A 18 6.21 3.86 4.50
CA ASP A 18 6.55 5.04 5.31
C ASP A 18 6.89 6.27 4.44
N GLY A 19 6.75 7.45 5.03
CA GLY A 19 7.23 8.71 4.44
C GLY A 19 6.17 9.61 3.85
N ASN A 20 4.90 9.17 3.73
CA ASN A 20 3.79 9.96 3.17
C ASN A 20 3.70 11.37 3.78
N GLY A 21 3.73 11.45 5.12
CA GLY A 21 3.69 12.72 5.82
C GLY A 21 4.91 13.62 5.56
N ARG A 22 6.12 13.05 5.53
CA ARG A 22 7.36 13.80 5.22
C ARG A 22 7.36 14.29 3.78
N TRP A 23 6.90 13.47 2.85
CA TRP A 23 6.78 13.80 1.43
C TRP A 23 5.88 15.03 1.21
N ALA A 24 4.75 15.10 1.91
CA ALA A 24 3.83 16.24 1.85
C ALA A 24 4.45 17.50 2.47
N THR A 25 5.03 17.39 3.67
CA THR A 25 5.67 18.52 4.36
C THR A 25 6.79 19.14 3.55
N GLN A 26 7.64 18.34 2.89
CA GLN A 26 8.72 18.83 2.03
C GLN A 26 8.22 19.62 0.82
N ARG A 27 6.94 19.49 0.46
CA ARG A 27 6.28 20.17 -0.67
C ARG A 27 5.35 21.29 -0.24
N GLY A 28 5.30 21.61 1.06
CA GLY A 28 4.33 22.58 1.61
C GLY A 28 2.88 22.12 1.48
N LEU A 29 2.63 20.82 1.33
CA LEU A 29 1.30 20.24 1.14
C LEU A 29 0.71 19.73 2.47
N PRO A 30 -0.64 19.72 2.60
CA PRO A 30 -1.33 18.97 3.63
C PRO A 30 -0.90 17.50 3.67
N ARG A 31 -0.84 16.90 4.87
CA ARG A 31 -0.46 15.48 5.04
C ARG A 31 -1.36 14.53 4.25
N THR A 32 -2.63 14.89 4.07
CA THR A 32 -3.61 14.15 3.26
C THR A 32 -3.16 13.96 1.80
N ASP A 33 -2.44 14.92 1.23
CA ASP A 33 -1.88 14.78 -0.12
C ASP A 33 -0.75 13.74 -0.15
N GLY A 34 -0.01 13.60 0.94
CA GLY A 34 0.97 12.53 1.10
C GLY A 34 0.33 11.15 1.10
N HIS A 35 -0.87 11.01 1.67
CA HIS A 35 -1.63 9.75 1.64
C HIS A 35 -2.11 9.42 0.23
N ARG A 36 -2.66 10.39 -0.49
CA ARG A 36 -3.03 10.22 -1.90
C ARG A 36 -1.83 9.83 -2.78
N ALA A 37 -0.67 10.46 -2.60
CA ALA A 37 0.55 10.07 -3.29
C ALA A 37 1.01 8.63 -2.91
N GLY A 38 0.77 8.24 -1.65
CA GLY A 38 0.96 6.87 -1.17
C GLY A 38 0.07 5.86 -1.90
N GLU A 39 -1.23 6.15 -2.07
CA GLU A 39 -2.15 5.29 -2.82
C GLU A 39 -1.69 5.07 -4.27
N GLU A 40 -1.21 6.11 -4.94
CA GLU A 40 -0.64 5.99 -6.28
C GLU A 40 0.64 5.16 -6.30
N ALA A 41 1.50 5.31 -5.28
CA ALA A 41 2.71 4.51 -5.13
C ALA A 41 2.39 3.03 -4.94
N VAL A 42 1.36 2.71 -4.16
CA VAL A 42 0.86 1.33 -4.02
C VAL A 42 0.37 0.79 -5.35
N GLY A 43 -0.43 1.56 -6.10
CA GLY A 43 -0.87 1.15 -7.43
C GLY A 43 0.30 0.77 -8.32
N ARG A 44 1.32 1.65 -8.42
CA ARG A 44 2.55 1.36 -9.19
C ARG A 44 3.28 0.12 -8.70
N ALA A 45 3.35 -0.11 -7.39
CA ALA A 45 3.99 -1.30 -6.84
C ALA A 45 3.24 -2.60 -7.21
N VAL A 46 1.90 -2.58 -7.20
CA VAL A 46 1.08 -3.72 -7.62
C VAL A 46 1.26 -4.01 -9.11
N HIS A 47 1.21 -2.98 -9.96
CA HIS A 47 1.49 -3.09 -11.41
C HIS A 47 2.86 -3.71 -11.67
N ALA A 48 3.90 -3.17 -11.03
CA ALA A 48 5.26 -3.69 -11.17
C ALA A 48 5.38 -5.14 -10.66
N ALA A 49 4.71 -5.51 -9.57
CA ALA A 49 4.73 -6.87 -9.06
C ALA A 49 4.12 -7.87 -10.05
N VAL A 50 3.02 -7.49 -10.71
CA VAL A 50 2.39 -8.30 -11.76
C VAL A 50 3.31 -8.43 -12.97
N GLU A 51 3.89 -7.33 -13.45
CA GLU A 51 4.81 -7.31 -14.60
C GLU A 51 6.07 -8.15 -14.35
N LEU A 52 6.63 -8.07 -13.14
CA LEU A 52 7.83 -8.81 -12.73
C LEU A 52 7.52 -10.28 -12.42
N GLY A 53 6.25 -10.66 -12.23
CA GLY A 53 5.84 -12.02 -11.88
C GLY A 53 6.03 -12.37 -10.40
N ILE A 54 6.11 -11.38 -9.52
CA ILE A 54 6.16 -11.56 -8.06
C ILE A 54 4.84 -12.19 -7.61
N LYS A 55 4.92 -13.28 -6.82
CA LYS A 55 3.74 -14.06 -6.45
C LYS A 55 3.01 -13.50 -5.23
N PHE A 56 3.75 -12.86 -4.31
CA PHE A 56 3.19 -12.29 -3.10
C PHE A 56 3.72 -10.87 -2.88
N LEU A 57 2.80 -9.93 -2.66
CA LEU A 57 3.11 -8.57 -2.25
C LEU A 57 2.35 -8.28 -0.95
N THR A 58 3.08 -7.95 0.11
CA THR A 58 2.49 -7.57 1.40
C THR A 58 2.75 -6.09 1.66
N LEU A 59 1.71 -5.34 1.98
CA LEU A 59 1.78 -3.91 2.22
C LEU A 59 1.44 -3.64 3.68
N TYR A 60 2.34 -2.96 4.39
CA TYR A 60 2.10 -2.62 5.79
C TYR A 60 1.29 -1.33 5.91
N ALA A 61 -0.03 -1.46 5.85
CA ALA A 61 -0.96 -0.33 5.80
C ALA A 61 -1.22 0.32 7.17
N PHE A 62 -1.32 -0.48 8.23
CA PHE A 62 -1.62 0.00 9.58
C PHE A 62 -1.01 -0.92 10.63
N SER A 63 -0.28 -0.38 11.61
CA SER A 63 0.36 -1.13 12.68
C SER A 63 -0.43 -1.10 14.00
N THR A 64 -0.16 -2.03 14.90
CA THR A 64 -0.71 -2.03 16.26
C THR A 64 -0.31 -0.78 17.05
N GLU A 65 0.85 -0.22 16.79
CA GLU A 65 1.34 1.00 17.44
C GLU A 65 0.63 2.25 16.89
N ASN A 66 0.00 2.18 15.71
CA ASN A 66 -0.76 3.30 15.15
C ASN A 66 -2.00 3.62 15.99
N TRP A 67 -2.49 2.69 16.80
CA TRP A 67 -3.54 2.95 17.79
C TRP A 67 -3.14 3.97 18.87
N ARG A 68 -1.83 4.22 19.07
CA ARG A 68 -1.32 5.24 20.01
C ARG A 68 -1.39 6.67 19.44
N ARG A 69 -1.74 6.83 18.17
CA ARG A 69 -1.88 8.15 17.51
C ARG A 69 -3.20 8.82 17.90
N PRO A 70 -3.37 10.13 17.63
CA PRO A 70 -4.64 10.81 17.86
C PRO A 70 -5.82 10.12 17.16
N LYS A 71 -6.99 10.03 17.82
CA LYS A 71 -8.18 9.32 17.29
C LYS A 71 -8.61 9.80 15.90
N SER A 72 -8.47 11.10 15.63
CA SER A 72 -8.76 11.69 14.31
C SER A 72 -7.83 11.16 13.22
N GLU A 73 -6.54 11.01 13.51
CA GLU A 73 -5.56 10.46 12.58
C GLU A 73 -5.82 8.97 12.36
N VAL A 74 -6.11 8.19 13.41
CA VAL A 74 -6.47 6.78 13.28
C VAL A 74 -7.69 6.60 12.38
N ARG A 75 -8.76 7.37 12.62
CA ARG A 75 -9.97 7.32 11.78
C ARG A 75 -9.67 7.69 10.34
N PHE A 76 -8.84 8.71 10.12
CA PHE A 76 -8.40 9.08 8.78
C PHE A 76 -7.69 7.91 8.07
N LEU A 77 -6.71 7.26 8.72
CA LEU A 77 -5.93 6.16 8.13
C LEU A 77 -6.81 4.94 7.76
N LEU A 78 -7.78 4.61 8.61
CA LEU A 78 -8.71 3.50 8.35
C LEU A 78 -9.61 3.82 7.15
N ASN A 79 -10.19 5.03 7.11
CA ASN A 79 -11.03 5.46 5.99
C ASN A 79 -10.22 5.57 4.67
N ASP A 80 -8.94 5.96 4.75
CA ASP A 80 -8.01 6.01 3.63
C ASP A 80 -7.78 4.60 3.04
N THR A 81 -7.56 3.62 3.92
CA THR A 81 -7.37 2.21 3.54
C THR A 81 -8.63 1.63 2.91
N GLU A 82 -9.80 1.89 3.50
CA GLU A 82 -11.10 1.45 2.97
C GLU A 82 -11.32 2.00 1.56
N ARG A 83 -11.19 3.32 1.39
CA ARG A 83 -11.34 3.99 0.09
C ARG A 83 -10.38 3.46 -0.96
N PHE A 84 -9.12 3.22 -0.60
CA PHE A 84 -8.14 2.62 -1.51
C PHE A 84 -8.62 1.27 -2.05
N VAL A 85 -9.08 0.38 -1.17
CA VAL A 85 -9.57 -0.94 -1.56
C VAL A 85 -10.80 -0.81 -2.46
N GLU A 86 -11.75 0.05 -2.11
CA GLU A 86 -12.95 0.28 -2.92
C GLU A 86 -12.62 0.77 -4.34
N ASN A 87 -11.70 1.72 -4.46
CA ASN A 87 -11.32 2.31 -5.74
C ASN A 87 -10.50 1.36 -6.62
N ARG A 88 -9.66 0.51 -6.02
CA ARG A 88 -8.68 -0.31 -6.75
C ARG A 88 -9.12 -1.76 -6.95
N ARG A 89 -10.09 -2.27 -6.19
CA ARG A 89 -10.47 -3.70 -6.23
C ARG A 89 -10.81 -4.20 -7.64
N ALA A 90 -11.53 -3.41 -8.43
CA ALA A 90 -11.98 -3.81 -9.76
C ALA A 90 -10.80 -3.86 -10.75
N GLU A 91 -9.95 -2.83 -10.71
CA GLU A 91 -8.69 -2.77 -11.48
C GLU A 91 -7.80 -3.97 -11.16
N PHE A 92 -7.51 -4.19 -9.88
CA PHE A 92 -6.63 -5.27 -9.44
C PHE A 92 -7.22 -6.65 -9.74
N HIS A 93 -8.53 -6.82 -9.59
CA HIS A 93 -9.20 -8.06 -9.97
C HIS A 93 -9.07 -8.35 -11.48
N ALA A 94 -9.25 -7.33 -12.32
CA ALA A 94 -9.07 -7.46 -13.78
C ALA A 94 -7.64 -7.85 -14.17
N MET A 95 -6.64 -7.51 -13.35
CA MET A 95 -5.24 -7.93 -13.51
C MET A 95 -4.94 -9.33 -12.95
N GLY A 96 -5.93 -10.03 -12.42
CA GLY A 96 -5.75 -11.35 -11.78
C GLY A 96 -5.14 -11.29 -10.37
N VAL A 97 -5.12 -10.11 -9.74
CA VAL A 97 -4.63 -9.95 -8.36
C VAL A 97 -5.69 -10.44 -7.38
N ARG A 98 -5.27 -11.28 -6.43
CA ARG A 98 -6.09 -11.68 -5.27
C ARG A 98 -5.68 -10.87 -4.04
N MET A 99 -6.61 -10.05 -3.55
CA MET A 99 -6.41 -9.29 -2.31
C MET A 99 -6.81 -10.14 -1.09
N SER A 100 -6.05 -10.02 0.00
CA SER A 100 -6.33 -10.68 1.28
C SER A 100 -5.99 -9.72 2.42
N TRP A 101 -6.77 -9.77 3.50
CA TRP A 101 -6.49 -9.02 4.71
C TRP A 101 -5.65 -9.86 5.68
N ILE A 102 -4.60 -9.27 6.25
CA ILE A 102 -3.78 -9.88 7.31
C ILE A 102 -3.81 -8.91 8.49
N GLY A 103 -4.39 -9.34 9.60
CA GLY A 103 -4.53 -8.51 10.79
C GLY A 103 -5.38 -9.17 11.86
N ARG A 104 -5.50 -8.50 13.01
CA ARG A 104 -6.38 -8.93 14.11
C ARG A 104 -7.71 -8.19 14.01
N ARG A 105 -8.82 -8.89 14.30
CA ARG A 105 -10.16 -8.27 14.42
C ARG A 105 -10.34 -7.60 15.77
N ASP A 106 -9.73 -8.16 16.80
CA ASP A 106 -9.86 -7.71 18.18
C ASP A 106 -8.53 -7.11 18.66
N TRP A 107 -8.59 -5.89 19.21
CA TRP A 107 -7.46 -5.19 19.83
C TRP A 107 -7.91 -4.51 21.13
#